data_AF-A0A933R9T5-F1
#
_entry.id   AF-A0A933R9T5-F1
#
_cell.length_a   1.000
_cell.length_b   1.000
_cell.length_c   1.000
_cell.angle_alpha   90.00
_cell.angle_beta   90.00
_cell.angle_gamma   90.00
#
_symmetry.space_group_name_H-M   'P 1'
#
loop_
_entity.id
_entity.type
_entity.pdbx_description
1 polymer ?
#
loop_
_entity_poly.entity_id
_entity_poly.type
_entity_poly.pdbx_seq_one_letter_code
_entity_poly.pdbx_strand_id
1 'polypeptide(L)'
;MSAAIAMDGLVTMHQSDDNPFLCAWKDAGGVTTSFTATSLLMEGRTGLTAAMMSLQGYDVPPEILFSGSLKQVTMDSCRTDIPPDGSPSSLVPPELQKRMFPE
;
A
#
# COMPACT_ATOMS: atom_id res chain seq x y z
N MET A 1 -31.32 -8.32 8.28
CA MET A 1 -31.02 -8.37 6.83
C MET A 1 -29.51 -8.33 6.67
N SER A 2 -28.90 -9.40 6.20
CA SER A 2 -27.52 -9.36 5.70
C SER A 2 -27.57 -9.03 4.22
N ALA A 3 -26.79 -8.04 3.78
CA ALA A 3 -26.55 -7.82 2.37
C ALA A 3 -25.52 -8.87 1.91
N ALA A 4 -25.93 -9.78 1.03
CA ALA A 4 -24.99 -10.68 0.36
C ALA A 4 -24.36 -9.92 -0.82
N ILE A 5 -23.02 -9.84 -0.83
CA ILE A 5 -22.27 -9.33 -1.98
C ILE A 5 -21.99 -10.52 -2.88
N ALA A 6 -22.40 -10.44 -4.15
CA ALA A 6 -22.03 -11.44 -5.14
C ALA A 6 -20.52 -11.35 -5.40
N MET A 7 -19.81 -12.49 -5.29
CA MET A 7 -18.36 -12.54 -5.45
C MET A 7 -17.93 -12.63 -6.91
N ASP A 8 -18.83 -13.01 -7.81
CA ASP A 8 -18.57 -13.05 -9.25
C ASP A 8 -18.39 -11.64 -9.82
N GLY A 9 -17.29 -11.41 -10.53
CA GLY A 9 -16.91 -10.09 -11.05
C GLY A 9 -16.49 -9.05 -10.02
N LEU A 10 -16.36 -9.41 -8.73
CA LEU A 10 -15.92 -8.47 -7.69
C LEU A 10 -14.44 -8.07 -7.89
N VAL A 11 -14.19 -6.77 -7.95
CA VAL A 11 -12.85 -6.18 -7.98
C VAL A 11 -12.58 -5.50 -6.65
N THR A 12 -11.47 -5.84 -6.00
CA THR A 12 -11.07 -5.21 -4.74
C THR A 12 -9.87 -4.30 -4.97
N MET A 13 -9.90 -3.11 -4.36
CA MET A 13 -8.82 -2.14 -4.37
C MET A 13 -8.42 -1.82 -2.93
N HIS A 14 -7.14 -1.92 -2.63
CA HIS A 14 -6.59 -1.73 -1.30
C HIS A 14 -5.67 -0.50 -1.28
N GLN A 15 -5.87 0.35 -0.27
CA GLN A 15 -5.16 1.63 -0.08
C GLN A 15 -3.70 1.48 0.39
N SER A 16 -3.30 0.24 0.68
CA SER A 16 -1.98 -0.15 1.18
C SER A 16 -1.68 -1.57 0.69
N ASP A 17 -0.42 -1.95 0.78
CA ASP A 17 0.05 -3.31 0.52
C ASP A 17 0.28 -4.08 1.84
N ASP A 18 -0.62 -3.91 2.82
CA ASP A 18 -0.45 -4.51 4.15
C ASP A 18 -0.18 -6.01 4.08
N ASN A 19 0.99 -6.42 4.55
CA ASN A 19 1.45 -7.80 4.44
C ASN A 19 0.54 -8.83 5.15
N PRO A 20 -0.07 -8.54 6.33
CA PRO A 20 -1.03 -9.46 6.94
C PRO A 20 -2.24 -9.72 6.03
N PHE A 21 -2.72 -8.69 5.33
CA PHE A 21 -3.81 -8.83 4.37
C PHE A 21 -3.39 -9.66 3.16
N LEU A 22 -2.22 -9.38 2.58
CA LEU A 22 -1.72 -10.11 1.41
C LEU A 22 -1.47 -11.59 1.71
N CYS A 23 -1.00 -11.91 2.91
CA CYS A 23 -0.83 -13.28 3.36
C CYS A 23 -2.18 -13.97 3.65
N ALA A 24 -3.13 -13.30 4.29
CA ALA A 24 -4.49 -13.84 4.45
C ALA A 24 -5.20 -14.07 3.10
N TRP A 25 -5.00 -13.18 2.12
CA TRP A 25 -5.50 -13.34 0.75
C TRP A 25 -4.89 -14.58 0.07
N LYS A 26 -3.58 -14.79 0.23
CA LYS A 26 -2.87 -15.96 -0.28
C LYS A 26 -3.39 -17.25 0.37
N ASP A 27 -3.56 -17.26 1.69
CA ASP A 27 -4.06 -18.40 2.45
C ASP A 27 -5.51 -18.75 2.08
N ALA A 28 -6.30 -17.75 1.69
CA ALA A 28 -7.65 -17.92 1.14
C ALA A 28 -7.67 -18.44 -0.32
N GLY A 29 -6.50 -18.76 -0.90
CA GLY A 29 -6.38 -19.33 -2.24
C GLY A 29 -6.33 -18.30 -3.37
N GLY A 30 -6.11 -17.02 -3.06
CA GLY A 30 -5.95 -15.97 -4.07
C GLY A 30 -7.22 -15.67 -4.88
N VAL A 31 -8.38 -15.85 -4.25
CA VAL A 31 -9.68 -15.62 -4.91
C VAL A 31 -9.94 -14.11 -5.04
N THR A 32 -10.50 -13.68 -6.19
CA THR A 32 -10.84 -12.30 -6.62
C THR A 32 -9.78 -11.52 -7.40
N THR A 33 -10.24 -10.61 -8.28
CA THR A 33 -9.40 -9.67 -9.04
C THR A 33 -9.00 -8.52 -8.10
N SER A 34 -7.87 -8.67 -7.41
CA SER A 34 -7.42 -7.72 -6.37
C SER A 34 -6.25 -6.85 -6.81
N PHE A 35 -6.28 -5.58 -6.41
CA PHE A 35 -5.24 -4.59 -6.67
C PHE A 35 -4.85 -3.82 -5.41
N THR A 36 -3.59 -3.45 -5.28
CA THR A 36 -3.07 -2.58 -4.21
C THR A 36 -2.38 -1.36 -4.80
N ALA A 37 -2.47 -0.22 -4.11
CA ALA A 37 -1.66 0.96 -4.39
C ALA A 37 -1.18 1.60 -3.08
N THR A 38 0.12 1.87 -2.99
CA THR A 38 0.74 2.53 -1.83
C THR A 38 0.82 4.04 -1.96
N SER A 39 0.48 4.59 -3.13
CA SER A 39 0.52 6.04 -3.36
C SER A 39 -0.45 6.79 -2.45
N LEU A 40 -1.56 6.16 -2.06
CA LEU A 40 -2.70 6.76 -1.34
C LEU A 40 -2.40 7.22 0.10
N LEU A 41 -1.17 7.01 0.58
CA LEU A 41 -0.66 7.52 1.86
C LEU A 41 0.35 8.67 1.70
N MET A 42 0.87 8.89 0.49
CA MET A 42 1.94 9.85 0.23
C MET A 42 1.42 11.24 -0.10
N GLU A 43 0.16 11.40 -0.51
CA GLU A 43 -0.41 12.68 -0.94
C GLU A 43 -0.42 13.68 0.21
N GLY A 44 -0.83 13.27 1.41
CA GLY A 44 -0.90 14.15 2.57
C GLY A 44 0.47 14.68 3.01
N ARG A 45 1.49 13.80 3.04
CA ARG A 45 2.86 14.17 3.43
C ARG A 45 3.52 15.07 2.39
N THR A 46 3.34 14.72 1.11
CA THR A 46 3.89 15.50 0.00
C THR A 46 3.19 16.85 -0.09
N GLY A 47 1.87 16.90 0.07
CA GLY A 47 1.09 18.14 0.08
C GLY A 47 1.48 19.07 1.23
N LEU A 48 1.67 18.53 2.45
CA LEU A 48 2.17 19.30 3.58
C LEU A 48 3.58 19.85 3.31
N THR A 49 4.47 19.02 2.77
CA THR A 49 5.84 19.43 2.45
C THR A 49 5.85 20.53 1.37
N ALA A 50 5.08 20.35 0.31
CA ALA A 50 4.91 21.32 -0.77
C ALA A 50 4.36 22.66 -0.26
N ALA A 51 3.37 22.63 0.64
CA ALA A 51 2.84 23.83 1.28
C ALA A 51 3.91 24.55 2.13
N MET A 52 4.69 23.81 2.92
CA MET A 52 5.78 24.37 3.72
C MET A 52 6.89 24.97 2.85
N MET A 53 7.21 24.34 1.73
CA MET A 53 8.16 24.87 0.75
C MET A 53 7.66 26.17 0.11
N SER A 54 6.39 26.20 -0.31
CA SER A 54 5.77 27.41 -0.85
C SER A 54 5.81 28.58 0.15
N LEU A 55 5.51 28.32 1.44
CA LEU A 55 5.60 29.32 2.50
C LEU A 55 7.02 29.87 2.71
N GLN A 56 8.05 29.11 2.37
CA GLN A 56 9.46 29.55 2.43
C GLN A 56 9.95 30.21 1.14
N GLY A 57 9.07 30.38 0.14
CA GLY A 57 9.39 31.04 -1.13
C GLY A 57 10.10 30.13 -2.14
N TYR A 58 10.08 28.81 -1.94
CA TYR A 58 10.53 27.87 -2.98
C TYR A 58 9.51 27.80 -4.10
N ASP A 59 10.00 27.59 -5.32
CA ASP A 59 9.15 27.31 -6.48
C ASP A 59 8.59 25.89 -6.38
N VAL A 60 7.27 25.78 -6.34
CA VAL A 60 6.53 24.52 -6.15
C VAL A 60 5.44 24.49 -7.22
N PRO A 61 5.27 23.36 -7.95
CA PRO A 61 4.26 23.27 -9.00
C PRO A 61 2.85 23.44 -8.42
N PRO A 62 1.92 24.06 -9.18
CA PRO A 62 0.54 24.29 -8.75
C PRO A 62 -0.26 23.00 -8.60
N GLU A 63 0.22 21.90 -9.20
CA GLU A 63 -0.38 20.58 -9.13
C GLU A 63 0.73 19.52 -9.00
N ILE A 64 0.54 18.58 -8.07
CA ILE A 64 1.41 17.42 -7.88
C ILE A 64 0.60 16.18 -8.23
N LEU A 65 0.89 15.58 -9.39
CA LEU A 65 0.20 14.38 -9.87
C LEU A 65 0.89 13.14 -9.29
N PHE A 66 0.16 12.39 -8.45
CA PHE A 66 0.61 11.07 -8.02
C PHE A 66 0.15 10.04 -9.05
N SER A 67 1.09 9.35 -9.69
CA SER A 67 0.75 8.16 -10.46
C SER A 67 0.37 7.04 -9.49
N GLY A 68 -0.92 6.85 -9.25
CA GLY A 68 -1.42 5.67 -8.56
C GLY A 68 -1.31 4.45 -9.48
N SER A 69 -0.14 3.80 -9.53
CA SER A 69 -0.03 2.53 -10.22
C SER A 69 -0.70 1.46 -9.37
N LEU A 70 -1.92 1.06 -9.77
CA LEU A 70 -2.53 -0.16 -9.23
C LEU A 70 -1.63 -1.34 -9.59
N LYS A 71 -1.13 -2.03 -8.56
CA LYS A 71 -0.39 -3.28 -8.71
C LYS A 71 -1.36 -4.42 -8.48
N GLN A 72 -1.42 -5.35 -9.43
CA GLN A 72 -2.19 -6.57 -9.24
C GLN A 72 -1.59 -7.39 -8.09
N VAL A 73 -2.44 -7.86 -7.19
CA VAL A 73 -2.04 -8.79 -6.13
C VAL A 73 -1.87 -10.18 -6.74
N THR A 74 -0.74 -10.81 -6.43
CA THR A 74 -0.35 -12.15 -6.89
C THR A 74 0.05 -13.02 -5.70
N MET A 75 0.26 -14.32 -5.92
CA MET A 75 0.72 -15.26 -4.88
C MET A 75 2.10 -14.91 -4.29
N ASP A 76 2.86 -14.05 -4.98
CA ASP A 76 4.16 -13.54 -4.55
C ASP A 76 4.06 -12.21 -3.80
N SER A 77 2.86 -11.64 -3.66
CA SER A 77 2.66 -10.37 -2.95
C SER A 77 2.80 -10.49 -1.43
N CYS A 78 2.48 -11.65 -0.86
CA CYS A 78 2.74 -11.96 0.54
C CYS A 78 4.24 -12.23 0.75
N ARG A 79 4.86 -11.47 1.66
CA ARG A 79 6.28 -11.58 2.00
C ARG A 79 6.47 -12.15 3.40
N THR A 80 7.17 -13.27 3.49
CA THR A 80 7.51 -13.93 4.76
C THR A 80 8.92 -13.61 5.25
N ASP A 81 9.67 -12.83 4.48
CA ASP A 81 11.06 -12.45 4.77
C ASP A 81 11.18 -11.10 5.50
N ILE A 82 10.05 -10.44 5.79
CA ILE A 82 9.91 -9.23 6.60
C ILE A 82 8.99 -9.52 7.80
N PRO A 83 9.02 -8.69 8.87
CA PRO A 83 8.05 -8.80 9.96
C PRO A 83 6.60 -8.81 9.45
N PRO A 84 5.67 -9.51 10.13
CA PRO A 84 4.28 -9.64 9.69
C PRO A 84 3.61 -8.30 9.39
N ASP A 85 3.88 -7.28 10.19
CA ASP A 85 3.31 -5.93 10.05
C ASP A 85 4.12 -5.00 9.12
N GLY A 86 5.18 -5.51 8.48
CA GLY A 86 6.00 -4.74 7.54
C GLY A 86 5.32 -4.58 6.18
N SER A 87 5.38 -3.38 5.59
CA SER A 87 4.91 -3.17 4.21
C SER A 87 5.89 -3.82 3.20
N PRO A 88 5.42 -4.67 2.26
CA PRO A 88 6.22 -5.29 1.21
C PRO A 88 6.94 -4.31 0.28
N SER A 89 6.31 -3.16 -0.01
CA SER A 89 6.86 -2.09 -0.85
C SER A 89 7.62 -1.01 -0.07
N SER A 90 7.79 -1.19 1.23
CA SER A 90 8.61 -0.30 2.05
C SER A 90 10.01 -0.14 1.44
N LEU A 91 10.48 1.11 1.38
CA LEU A 91 11.84 1.44 0.96
C LEU A 91 12.89 1.08 2.03
N VAL A 92 12.45 0.65 3.21
CA VAL A 92 13.32 0.19 4.30
C VAL A 92 13.80 -1.24 3.97
N PRO A 93 15.12 -1.50 3.93
CA PRO A 93 15.64 -2.84 3.67
C PRO A 93 15.09 -3.88 4.68
N PRO A 94 14.85 -5.13 4.27
CA PRO A 94 14.27 -6.17 5.14
C PRO A 94 15.04 -6.38 6.45
N GLU A 95 16.37 -6.36 6.37
CA GLU A 95 17.25 -6.48 7.54
C GLU A 95 17.09 -5.35 8.55
N LEU A 96 16.74 -4.15 8.09
CA LEU A 96 16.46 -3.01 8.97
C LEU A 96 15.04 -3.10 9.54
N GLN A 97 14.05 -3.53 8.74
CA GLN A 97 12.69 -3.77 9.23
C GLN A 97 12.68 -4.79 10.38
N LYS A 98 13.39 -5.92 10.24
CA LYS A 98 13.52 -6.91 11.32
C LYS A 98 14.10 -6.34 12.61
N ARG A 99 15.04 -5.40 12.51
CA ARG A 99 15.62 -4.73 13.70
C ARG A 99 14.68 -3.72 14.34
N MET A 100 13.77 -3.13 13.58
CA MET A 100 12.77 -2.18 14.10
C MET A 100 11.66 -2.87 14.89
N PHE A 101 11.41 -4.15 14.60
CA PHE A 101 10.44 -5.00 15.27
C PHE A 101 11.12 -6.26 15.84
N PRO A 102 11.98 -6.12 16.86
CA PRO A 102 12.58 -7.28 17.50
C PRO A 102 11.48 -8.08 18.22
N GLU A 103 11.38 -9.37 17.91
CA GLU A 103 10.49 -10.32 18.61
C GLU A 103 10.79 -10.40 20.11
#